data_AF-A0A2V8R409-F1
#
_entry.id   AF-A0A2V8R409-F1
#
_cell.length_a   1.000
_cell.length_b   1.000
_cell.length_c   1.000
_cell.angle_alpha   90.00
_cell.angle_beta   90.00
_cell.angle_gamma   90.00
#
_symmetry.space_group_name_H-M   'P 1'
#
loop_
_entity.id
_entity.type
_entity.pdbx_description
1 polymer ?
#
loop_
_entity_poly.entity_id
_entity_poly.type
_entity_poly.pdbx_seq_one_letter_code
_entity_poly.pdbx_strand_id
1 'polypeptide(L)' 'MKEDEVVLIGDEFWEKIGGPGTYQSFIAAVNEIGKGYRDRIYREFLGIEPPAGVDDVQL' A
#
# COMPACT_ATOMS: atom_id res chain seq x y z
N MET A 1 -31.05 7.08 -11.78
CA MET A 1 -29.93 6.55 -12.58
C MET A 1 -29.02 7.60 -13.24
N LYS A 2 -29.37 8.89 -13.38
CA LYS A 2 -28.40 9.93 -13.81
C LYS A 2 -27.67 10.62 -12.66
N GLU A 3 -28.15 10.50 -11.42
CA GLU A 3 -27.62 11.22 -10.25
C GLU A 3 -27.47 10.32 -9.00
N ASP A 4 -27.46 9.00 -9.17
CA ASP A 4 -27.29 8.10 -8.03
C ASP A 4 -25.81 8.11 -7.61
N GLU A 5 -25.53 8.22 -6.31
CA GLU A 5 -24.17 8.13 -5.79
C GLU A 5 -23.56 6.77 -6.16
N VAL A 6 -22.35 6.81 -6.72
CA VAL A 6 -21.62 5.61 -7.15
C VAL A 6 -20.42 5.38 -6.23
N VAL A 7 -20.22 4.12 -5.84
CA VAL A 7 -19.05 3.70 -5.08
C VAL A 7 -18.07 3.07 -6.05
N LEU A 8 -16.89 3.68 -6.20
CA LEU A 8 -15.78 3.11 -6.96
C LEU A 8 -14.84 2.40 -5.99
N ILE A 9 -14.38 1.20 -6.37
CA ILE A 9 -13.44 0.39 -5.60
C ILE A 9 -12.38 -0.21 -6.52
N GLY A 10 -11.22 -0.54 -5.96
CA GLY A 10 -10.14 -1.19 -6.71
C GLY A 10 -9.64 -0.34 -7.89
N ASP A 11 -9.39 -0.99 -9.02
CA ASP A 11 -8.80 -0.35 -10.20
C ASP A 11 -9.64 0.83 -10.72
N GLU A 12 -10.97 0.72 -10.76
CA GLU A 12 -11.84 1.81 -11.22
C GLU A 12 -11.67 3.09 -10.39
N PHE A 13 -11.51 2.95 -9.08
CA PHE A 13 -11.24 4.08 -8.20
C PHE A 13 -9.88 4.70 -8.51
N TRP A 14 -8.83 3.87 -8.55
CA TRP A 14 -7.46 4.35 -8.73
C TRP A 14 -7.21 4.95 -10.11
N GLU A 15 -7.78 4.35 -11.16
CA GLU A 15 -7.75 4.91 -12.51
C GLU A 15 -8.51 6.24 -12.58
N LYS A 16 -9.64 6.36 -11.86
CA LYS A 16 -10.41 7.61 -11.83
C LYS A 16 -9.64 8.75 -11.18
N ILE A 17 -8.90 8.50 -10.10
CA ILE A 17 -8.24 9.56 -9.32
C ILE A 17 -6.81 9.89 -9.80
N GLY A 18 -6.08 8.93 -10.35
CA GLY A 18 -4.68 9.11 -10.75
C GLY A 18 -4.35 8.74 -12.19
N GLY A 19 -5.30 8.13 -12.91
CA GLY A 19 -5.09 7.62 -14.26
C GLY A 19 -4.61 6.17 -14.31
N PRO A 20 -4.47 5.61 -15.54
CA PRO A 20 -4.09 4.21 -15.74
C PRO A 20 -2.77 3.86 -15.04
N GLY A 21 -2.74 2.73 -14.31
CA GLY A 21 -1.53 2.26 -13.64
C GLY A 21 -1.21 2.90 -12.28
N THR A 22 -2.11 3.75 -11.77
CA THR A 22 -1.91 4.46 -10.49
C THR A 22 -1.79 3.51 -9.31
N TYR A 23 -2.65 2.49 -9.24
CA TYR A 23 -2.62 1.53 -8.14
C TYR A 23 -1.28 0.81 -8.05
N GLN A 24 -0.76 0.36 -9.20
CA GLN A 24 0.52 -0.33 -9.30
C GLN A 24 1.68 0.60 -8.90
N SER A 25 1.64 1.86 -9.33
CA SER A 25 2.66 2.86 -8.97
C SER A 25 2.64 3.16 -7.46
N PHE A 26 1.44 3.24 -6.86
CA PHE A 26 1.27 3.39 -5.43
C PHE A 26 1.85 2.21 -4.65
N ILE A 27 1.51 0.98 -5.05
CA ILE A 27 2.02 -0.24 -4.42
C ILE A 27 3.55 -0.34 -4.54
N ALA A 28 4.11 0.02 -5.69
CA ALA A 28 5.57 0.03 -5.87
C ALA A 28 6.26 0.98 -4.88
N ALA A 29 5.76 2.20 -4.72
CA ALA A 29 6.30 3.17 -3.76
C ALA A 29 6.17 2.69 -2.30
N VAL A 30 5.04 2.06 -1.96
CA VAL A 30 4.84 1.46 -0.62
C VAL A 30 5.83 0.32 -0.37
N ASN A 31 6.04 -0.55 -1.35
CA ASN A 31 6.99 -1.66 -1.24
C ASN A 31 8.43 -1.16 -1.10
N GLU A 32 8.79 -0.05 -1.77
CA GLU A 32 10.12 0.58 -1.65
C GLU A 32 10.41 1.06 -0.21
N ILE A 33 9.44 1.71 0.43
CA ILE A 33 9.62 2.26 1.79
C ILE A 33 9.29 1.25 2.91
N GLY A 34 8.51 0.22 2.59
CA GLY A 34 7.85 -0.64 3.56
C GLY A 34 8.81 -1.38 4.47
N LYS A 35 9.94 -1.85 3.93
CA LYS A 35 10.96 -2.57 4.72
C LYS A 35 11.55 -1.69 5.82
N GLY A 36 12.00 -0.49 5.47
CA GLY A 36 12.59 0.44 6.42
C GLY A 36 11.61 0.88 7.49
N TYR A 37 10.36 1.18 7.11
CA TYR A 37 9.32 1.53 8.08
C TYR A 37 8.99 0.38 9.04
N ARG A 38 8.94 -0.85 8.54
CA ARG A 38 8.67 -2.03 9.36
C ARG A 38 9.76 -2.22 10.41
N ASP A 39 11.03 -2.18 10.01
CA ASP A 39 12.16 -2.29 10.94
C ASP A 39 12.09 -1.26 12.07
N ARG A 40 11.75 -0.02 11.71
CA ARG A 40 11.56 1.07 12.68
C ARG A 40 10.39 0.80 13.62
N ILE A 41 9.26 0.29 13.13
CA ILE A 41 8.12 -0.08 13.98
C ILE A 41 8.53 -1.14 15.01
N TYR A 42 9.16 -2.23 14.56
CA TYR A 42 9.57 -3.32 15.45
C TYR A 42 10.57 -2.85 16.50
N ARG A 43 11.61 -2.12 16.09
CA ARG A 43 12.69 -1.72 17.00
C ARG A 43 12.36 -0.49 17.83
N GLU A 44 11.86 0.58 17.21
CA GLU A 44 11.65 1.88 17.88
C GLU A 44 10.38 1.91 18.73
N PHE A 45 9.32 1.18 18.32
CA PHE A 45 8.01 1.26 18.99
C PHE A 45 7.64 -0.02 19.75
N LEU A 46 7.97 -1.20 19.21
CA LEU A 46 7.65 -2.48 19.85
C LEU A 46 8.80 -3.02 20.73
N GLY A 47 10.01 -2.52 20.56
CA GLY A 47 11.20 -2.92 21.34
C GLY A 47 11.62 -4.38 21.11
N ILE A 48 11.26 -4.96 19.97
CA ILE A 48 11.58 -6.35 19.59
C ILE A 48 12.23 -6.39 18.21
N GLU A 49 12.97 -7.45 17.91
CA GLU A 49 13.51 -7.64 16.55
C GLU A 49 12.39 -8.06 15.58
N PRO A 50 12.39 -7.55 14.33
CA PRO A 50 11.45 -7.98 13.32
C PRO A 50 11.60 -9.49 13.04
N PRO A 51 10.49 -10.22 12.79
CA PRO A 51 10.56 -11.64 12.50
C PRO A 51 11.33 -11.89 11.21
N ALA A 52 12.19 -12.91 11.21
CA ALA A 52 12.92 -13.32 10.01
C ALA A 52 11.95 -13.82 8.92
N GLY A 53 12.16 -13.39 7.68
CA GLY A 53 11.39 -13.86 6.52
C GLY A 53 10.09 -13.12 6.21
N VAL A 54 9.81 -12.00 6.89
CA VAL A 54 8.64 -11.13 6.56
C VAL A 54 8.95 -10.21 5.37
N ASP A 55 10.18 -10.22 4.86
CA ASP A 55 10.70 -9.28 3.85
C ASP A 55 10.01 -9.38 2.47
N ASP A 56 9.25 -10.44 2.20
CA ASP A 56 8.80 -10.78 0.84
C ASP A 56 7.27 -10.83 0.64
N VAL A 57 6.50 -10.04 1.39
CA VAL A 57 5.10 -9.82 1.00
C VAL A 57 5.07 -8.69 -0.03
N GLN A 58 5.32 -9.02 -1.30
CA GLN A 58 4.94 -8.16 -2.42
C GLN A 58 3.42 -8.00 -2.38
N LEU A 59 2.96 -6.83 -1.94
CA LEU A 59 1.58 -6.39 -2.12
C LEU A 59 1.27 -6.22 -3.61
#